data_AF-A0A976L1V0-F1
#
_entry.id   AF-A0A976L1V0-F1
#
_cell.length_a   1.000
_cell.length_b   1.000
_cell.length_c   1.000
_cell.angle_alpha   90.00
_cell.angle_beta   90.00
_cell.angle_gamma   90.00
#
_symmetry.space_group_name_H-M   'P 1'
#
loop_
_entity.id
_entity.type
_entity.pdbx_description
1 polymer ?
#
loop_
_entity_poly.entity_id
_entity_poly.type
_entity_poly.pdbx_seq_one_letter_code
_entity_poly.pdbx_strand_id
1 'polypeptide(L)'
;MKGIYWFLWQCPMWAIALTLVFLVIGILFIIRDWREGLPYNVSVASQQGGLALIGVILIGVEIIKRQQSSPLWMGSLDFQLILLTISVIFGIVYQWIVVAKSNEWGTAADAYHNLFVAPLLLFMLGATVPVILLGTRLEWNFSIFFLTIWFATLVYDWFHGRLQQTRWLAAHGIYLFLCRRERRRERRRRRRSVGFFDGGFFDIPY
;
A
#
# COMPACT_ATOMS: atom_id res chain seq x y z
N MET A 1 -4.13 24.39 -17.50
CA MET A 1 -3.65 23.16 -16.82
C MET A 1 -4.15 21.94 -17.60
N LYS A 2 -3.39 20.85 -17.68
CA LYS A 2 -3.78 19.60 -18.38
C LYS A 2 -3.44 18.37 -17.51
N GLY A 3 -4.09 17.24 -17.76
CA GLY A 3 -3.81 15.96 -17.11
C GLY A 3 -4.09 15.96 -15.61
N ILE A 4 -3.19 15.40 -14.80
CA ILE A 4 -3.39 15.26 -13.34
C ILE A 4 -3.61 16.62 -12.65
N TYR A 5 -2.93 17.67 -13.09
CA TYR A 5 -3.08 19.02 -12.52
C TYR A 5 -4.48 19.59 -12.75
N TRP A 6 -5.12 19.27 -13.89
CA TRP A 6 -6.51 19.67 -14.14
C TRP A 6 -7.47 18.94 -13.19
N PHE A 7 -7.27 17.64 -13.00
CA PHE A 7 -8.06 16.84 -12.06
C PHE A 7 -7.93 17.35 -10.62
N LEU A 8 -6.69 17.60 -10.17
CA LEU A 8 -6.39 18.11 -8.83
C LEU A 8 -6.96 19.51 -8.59
N TRP A 9 -7.00 20.34 -9.63
CA TRP A 9 -7.57 21.68 -9.55
C TRP A 9 -9.09 21.65 -9.39
N GLN A 10 -9.78 20.80 -10.15
CA GLN A 10 -11.25 20.69 -10.17
C GLN A 10 -11.81 19.95 -8.95
N CYS A 11 -11.15 18.89 -8.50
CA CYS A 11 -11.69 18.05 -7.43
C CYS A 11 -11.61 18.75 -6.07
N PRO A 12 -12.65 18.68 -5.23
CA PRO A 12 -12.60 19.25 -3.89
C PRO A 12 -11.54 18.54 -3.03
N MET A 13 -10.87 19.28 -2.13
CA MET A 13 -9.73 18.74 -1.37
C MET A 13 -10.12 17.54 -0.51
N TRP A 14 -11.30 17.58 0.11
CA TRP A 14 -11.81 16.47 0.91
C TRP A 14 -11.98 15.18 0.08
N ALA A 15 -12.39 15.29 -1.19
CA ALA A 15 -12.57 14.11 -2.05
C ALA A 15 -11.22 13.49 -2.43
N ILE A 16 -10.22 14.33 -2.71
CA ILE A 16 -8.84 13.88 -2.97
C ILE A 16 -8.28 13.19 -1.72
N ALA A 17 -8.42 13.80 -0.55
CA ALA A 17 -7.94 13.26 0.72
C ALA A 17 -8.60 11.90 1.03
N LEU A 18 -9.93 11.81 0.97
CA LEU A 18 -10.66 10.56 1.24
C LEU A 18 -10.30 9.47 0.24
N THR A 19 -10.18 9.81 -1.05
CA THR A 19 -9.80 8.84 -2.08
C THR A 19 -8.39 8.31 -1.83
N LEU A 20 -7.42 9.17 -1.57
CA LEU A 20 -6.04 8.74 -1.29
C LEU A 20 -5.97 7.91 -0.02
N VAL A 21 -6.63 8.33 1.07
CA VAL A 21 -6.67 7.55 2.32
C VAL A 21 -7.30 6.17 2.08
N PHE A 22 -8.40 6.10 1.34
CA PHE A 22 -9.04 4.84 1.01
C PHE A 22 -8.15 3.92 0.17
N LEU A 23 -7.52 4.44 -0.89
CA LEU A 23 -6.65 3.67 -1.77
C LEU A 23 -5.36 3.21 -1.10
N VAL A 24 -4.72 4.09 -0.33
CA VAL A 24 -3.41 3.85 0.31
C VAL A 24 -3.57 3.00 1.56
N ILE A 25 -4.58 3.25 2.38
CA ILE A 25 -4.74 2.63 3.70
C ILE A 25 -5.93 1.67 3.70
N GLY A 26 -7.12 2.15 3.31
CA GLY A 26 -8.36 1.37 3.38
C GLY A 26 -8.31 0.04 2.63
N ILE A 27 -7.88 0.06 1.37
CA ILE A 27 -7.78 -1.16 0.55
C ILE A 27 -6.75 -2.15 1.14
N LEU A 28 -5.65 -1.67 1.73
CA LEU A 28 -4.70 -2.56 2.40
C LEU A 28 -5.34 -3.32 3.55
N PHE A 29 -6.11 -2.63 4.40
CA PHE A 29 -6.86 -3.28 5.48
C PHE A 29 -7.83 -4.33 4.96
N ILE A 30 -8.58 -4.03 3.90
CA ILE A 30 -9.53 -4.97 3.28
C ILE A 30 -8.80 -6.21 2.72
N ILE A 31 -7.70 -6.01 1.99
CA ILE A 31 -6.93 -7.12 1.41
C ILE A 31 -6.36 -7.99 2.53
N ARG A 32 -5.79 -7.39 3.58
CA ARG A 32 -5.23 -8.11 4.72
C ARG A 32 -6.26 -8.92 5.47
N ASP A 33 -7.42 -8.35 5.76
CA ASP A 33 -8.48 -9.07 6.46
C ASP A 33 -8.97 -10.25 5.61
N TRP A 34 -9.28 -10.00 4.33
CA TRP A 34 -9.89 -11.00 3.46
C TRP A 34 -8.93 -12.13 3.05
N ARG A 35 -7.68 -11.78 2.67
CA ARG A 35 -6.69 -12.73 2.14
C ARG A 35 -5.78 -13.30 3.21
N GLU A 36 -5.39 -12.50 4.19
CA GLU A 36 -4.34 -12.84 5.17
C GLU A 36 -4.92 -13.13 6.57
N GLY A 37 -6.17 -12.74 6.84
CA GLY A 37 -6.80 -12.85 8.16
C GLY A 37 -6.26 -11.86 9.18
N LEU A 38 -5.54 -10.83 8.71
CA LEU A 38 -4.93 -9.80 9.53
C LEU A 38 -5.83 -8.56 9.55
N PRO A 39 -6.40 -8.17 10.69
CA PRO A 39 -7.27 -7.00 10.75
C PRO A 39 -6.47 -5.68 10.75
N TYR A 40 -5.13 -5.73 10.70
CA TYR A 40 -4.29 -4.52 10.74
C TYR A 40 -3.01 -4.62 9.92
N ASN A 41 -2.42 -3.44 9.66
CA ASN A 41 -1.12 -3.27 9.04
C ASN A 41 -0.05 -3.02 10.12
N VAL A 42 1.05 -3.78 10.07
CA VAL A 42 2.15 -3.67 11.06
C VAL A 42 3.05 -2.46 10.77
N SER A 43 3.19 -2.11 9.49
CA SER A 43 4.09 -1.04 9.06
C SER A 43 3.51 0.32 9.41
N VAL A 44 4.25 1.06 10.25
CA VAL A 44 3.92 2.44 10.63
C VAL A 44 4.13 3.37 9.45
N ALA A 45 5.16 3.12 8.62
CA ALA A 45 5.42 3.89 7.41
C ALA A 45 4.27 3.79 6.42
N SER A 46 3.70 2.60 6.24
CA SER A 46 2.57 2.37 5.34
C SER A 46 1.27 3.01 5.84
N GLN A 47 1.07 3.13 7.15
CA GLN A 47 -0.08 3.81 7.73
C GLN A 47 0.16 5.32 7.90
N GLN A 48 0.99 5.69 8.88
CA GLN A 48 1.22 7.07 9.30
C GLN A 48 2.09 7.82 8.30
N GLY A 49 3.12 7.16 7.76
CA GLY A 49 3.91 7.74 6.68
C GLY A 49 3.06 7.98 5.42
N GLY A 50 2.14 7.07 5.11
CA GLY A 50 1.15 7.25 4.03
C GLY A 50 0.30 8.51 4.24
N LEU A 51 -0.23 8.73 5.45
CA LEU A 51 -0.95 9.96 5.79
C LEU A 51 -0.08 11.22 5.66
N ALA A 52 1.17 11.16 6.10
CA ALA A 52 2.10 12.29 5.97
C ALA A 52 2.35 12.64 4.49
N LEU A 53 2.56 11.64 3.61
CA LEU A 53 2.69 11.87 2.17
C LEU A 53 1.41 12.43 1.55
N ILE A 54 0.23 11.97 1.97
CA ILE A 54 -1.05 12.55 1.55
C ILE A 54 -1.11 14.03 1.96
N GLY A 55 -0.64 14.39 3.16
CA GLY A 55 -0.52 15.78 3.61
C GLY A 55 0.33 16.64 2.68
N VAL A 56 1.51 16.15 2.27
CA VAL A 56 2.37 16.83 1.28
C VAL A 56 1.64 17.02 -0.05
N ILE A 57 0.92 16.00 -0.51
CA ILE A 57 0.15 16.08 -1.76
C ILE A 57 -0.94 17.15 -1.65
N LEU A 58 -1.66 17.22 -0.53
CA LEU A 58 -2.72 18.21 -0.29
C LEU A 58 -2.18 19.65 -0.24
N ILE A 59 -0.99 19.87 0.34
CA ILE A 59 -0.30 21.17 0.28
C ILE A 59 -0.03 21.54 -1.19
N GLY A 60 0.48 20.60 -1.99
CA GLY A 60 0.67 20.81 -3.43
C GLY A 60 -0.64 21.17 -4.14
N VAL A 61 -1.75 20.50 -3.82
CA VAL A 61 -3.07 20.80 -4.37
C VAL A 61 -3.55 22.20 -4.00
N GLU A 62 -3.33 22.64 -2.75
CA GLU A 62 -3.68 23.99 -2.30
C GLU A 62 -2.93 25.07 -3.10
N ILE A 63 -1.63 24.87 -3.34
CA ILE A 63 -0.82 25.79 -4.15
C ILE A 63 -1.34 25.86 -5.58
N ILE A 64 -1.64 24.72 -6.22
CA ILE A 64 -2.22 24.65 -7.58
C ILE A 64 -3.51 25.47 -7.63
N LYS A 65 -4.41 25.26 -6.65
CA LYS A 65 -5.70 25.95 -6.59
C LYS A 65 -5.55 27.46 -6.41
N ARG A 66 -4.60 27.89 -5.60
CA ARG A 66 -4.33 29.30 -5.35
C ARG A 66 -3.71 30.01 -6.55
N GLN A 67 -2.70 29.41 -7.20
CA GLN A 67 -1.95 30.08 -8.26
C GLN A 67 -2.71 30.16 -9.59
N GLN A 68 -3.70 29.28 -9.80
CA GLN A 68 -4.53 29.18 -11.02
C GLN A 68 -3.75 29.02 -12.34
N SER A 69 -2.42 29.02 -12.27
CA SER A 69 -1.48 28.90 -13.37
C SER A 69 -0.24 28.20 -12.83
N SER A 70 0.23 27.19 -13.56
CA SER A 70 1.49 26.50 -13.31
C SER A 70 2.38 26.69 -14.53
N PRO A 71 3.71 26.62 -14.40
CA PRO A 71 4.61 26.58 -15.55
C PRO A 71 4.12 25.55 -16.60
N LEU A 72 4.19 25.92 -17.88
CA LEU A 72 3.64 25.12 -18.99
C LEU A 72 4.20 23.68 -19.01
N TRP A 73 5.46 23.52 -18.62
CA TRP A 73 6.12 22.22 -18.59
C TRP A 73 5.55 21.25 -17.55
N MET A 74 5.07 21.75 -16.38
CA MET A 74 4.43 20.91 -15.37
C MET A 74 3.13 20.33 -15.90
N GLY A 75 2.38 21.12 -16.66
CA GLY A 75 1.15 20.69 -17.33
C GLY A 75 1.38 19.85 -18.59
N SER A 76 2.62 19.58 -19.00
CA SER A 76 2.91 18.82 -20.22
C SER A 76 2.57 17.33 -20.05
N LEU A 77 2.09 16.71 -21.13
CA LEU A 77 1.78 15.28 -21.14
C LEU A 77 3.06 14.46 -20.96
N ASP A 78 4.15 14.87 -21.62
CA ASP A 78 5.44 14.17 -21.58
C ASP A 78 5.99 14.09 -20.16
N PHE A 79 5.94 15.19 -19.40
CA PHE A 79 6.36 15.20 -18.00
C PHE A 79 5.56 14.19 -17.16
N GLN A 80 4.23 14.17 -17.32
CA GLN A 80 3.37 13.25 -16.58
C GLN A 80 3.60 11.79 -16.99
N LEU A 81 3.82 11.52 -18.28
CA LEU A 81 4.12 10.19 -18.79
C LEU A 81 5.48 9.68 -18.28
N ILE A 82 6.49 10.54 -18.24
CA ILE A 82 7.81 10.20 -17.69
C ILE A 82 7.69 9.86 -16.20
N LEU A 83 7.02 10.70 -15.42
CA LEU A 83 6.79 10.43 -13.99
C LEU A 83 6.03 9.13 -13.76
N LEU A 84 4.95 8.90 -14.52
CA LEU A 84 4.15 7.68 -14.43
C LEU A 84 5.00 6.45 -14.77
N THR A 85 5.77 6.52 -15.85
CA THR A 85 6.63 5.43 -16.31
C THR A 85 7.69 5.09 -15.27
N ILE A 86 8.39 6.09 -14.74
CA ILE A 86 9.38 5.90 -13.67
C ILE A 86 8.73 5.26 -12.44
N SER A 87 7.55 5.75 -12.05
CA SER A 87 6.86 5.26 -10.85
C SER A 87 6.39 3.82 -11.00
N VAL A 88 5.86 3.44 -12.16
CA VAL A 88 5.43 2.07 -12.46
C VAL A 88 6.64 1.14 -12.54
N ILE A 89 7.71 1.54 -13.24
CA ILE A 89 8.94 0.76 -13.33
C ILE A 89 9.51 0.53 -11.93
N PHE A 90 9.53 1.55 -11.08
CA PHE A 90 9.99 1.41 -9.69
C PHE A 90 9.19 0.32 -8.95
N GLY A 91 7.86 0.34 -9.02
CA GLY A 91 7.02 -0.66 -8.37
C GLY A 91 7.25 -2.09 -8.89
N ILE A 92 7.36 -2.25 -10.21
CA ILE A 92 7.65 -3.54 -10.86
C ILE A 92 9.04 -4.04 -10.44
N VAL A 93 10.07 -3.22 -10.60
CA VAL A 93 11.45 -3.58 -10.25
C VAL A 93 11.55 -3.96 -8.78
N TYR A 94 10.94 -3.18 -7.88
CA TYR A 94 10.96 -3.48 -6.46
C TYR A 94 10.29 -4.82 -6.15
N GLN A 95 9.09 -5.06 -6.69
CA GLN A 95 8.38 -6.32 -6.47
C GLN A 95 9.09 -7.54 -7.05
N TRP A 96 9.60 -7.44 -8.28
CA TRP A 96 10.13 -8.61 -9.00
C TRP A 96 11.61 -8.86 -8.74
N ILE A 97 12.39 -7.83 -8.43
CA ILE A 97 13.84 -7.99 -8.22
C ILE A 97 14.17 -8.02 -6.73
N VAL A 98 13.61 -7.12 -5.93
CA VAL A 98 13.97 -7.00 -4.51
C VAL A 98 13.20 -8.00 -3.68
N VAL A 99 11.88 -8.08 -3.86
CA VAL A 99 11.03 -8.99 -3.08
C VAL A 99 11.20 -10.44 -3.56
N ALA A 100 11.12 -10.72 -4.86
CA ALA A 100 11.22 -12.11 -5.34
C ALA A 100 12.58 -12.78 -5.05
N LYS A 101 13.70 -12.04 -5.10
CA LYS A 101 15.03 -12.59 -4.73
C LYS A 101 15.14 -12.96 -3.26
N SER A 102 14.31 -12.38 -2.40
CA SER A 102 14.32 -12.71 -0.96
C SER A 102 13.65 -14.07 -0.65
N ASN A 103 13.14 -14.78 -1.67
CA ASN A 103 12.32 -16.00 -1.55
C ASN A 103 11.03 -15.79 -0.73
N GLU A 104 10.71 -14.54 -0.40
CA GLU A 104 9.47 -14.15 0.24
C GLU A 104 8.57 -13.60 -0.84
N TRP A 105 7.65 -14.43 -1.32
CA TRP A 105 6.50 -13.88 -2.01
C TRP A 105 5.75 -13.09 -0.96
N GLY A 106 5.94 -11.77 -0.98
CA GLY A 106 5.24 -10.83 -0.12
C GLY A 106 3.74 -11.13 -0.13
N THR A 107 3.05 -10.75 0.93
CA THR A 107 1.62 -11.00 1.05
C THR A 107 0.83 -10.30 -0.07
N ALA A 108 -0.45 -10.65 -0.24
CA ALA A 108 -1.26 -10.02 -1.29
C ALA A 108 -1.37 -8.50 -1.07
N ALA A 109 -1.40 -8.06 0.18
CA ALA A 109 -1.35 -6.64 0.54
C ALA A 109 0.01 -6.01 0.22
N ASP A 110 1.12 -6.71 0.44
CA ASP A 110 2.46 -6.19 0.10
C ASP A 110 2.61 -6.03 -1.43
N ALA A 111 2.10 -6.99 -2.20
CA ALA A 111 2.10 -6.89 -3.66
C ALA A 111 1.23 -5.71 -4.15
N TYR A 112 0.03 -5.53 -3.57
CA TYR A 112 -0.81 -4.37 -3.86
C TYR A 112 -0.10 -3.05 -3.50
N HIS A 113 0.56 -2.99 -2.34
CA HIS A 113 1.31 -1.82 -1.93
C HIS A 113 2.43 -1.50 -2.95
N ASN A 114 3.26 -2.48 -3.28
CA ASN A 114 4.44 -2.28 -4.12
C ASN A 114 4.09 -1.98 -5.58
N LEU A 115 3.03 -2.60 -6.12
CA LEU A 115 2.65 -2.46 -7.53
C LEU A 115 1.68 -1.30 -7.77
N PHE A 116 0.95 -0.84 -6.76
CA PHE A 116 -0.08 0.18 -6.93
C PHE A 116 0.14 1.40 -6.02
N VAL A 117 0.19 1.19 -4.70
CA VAL A 117 0.27 2.30 -3.73
C VAL A 117 1.58 3.08 -3.86
N ALA A 118 2.72 2.39 -3.88
CA ALA A 118 4.03 3.03 -3.96
C ALA A 118 4.22 3.78 -5.29
N PRO A 119 3.90 3.22 -6.47
CA PRO A 119 3.88 3.97 -7.73
C PRO A 119 2.94 5.18 -7.72
N LEU A 120 1.73 5.03 -7.17
CA LEU A 120 0.77 6.13 -7.08
C LEU A 120 1.34 7.28 -6.22
N LEU A 121 1.86 6.97 -5.03
CA LEU A 121 2.44 7.97 -4.14
C LEU A 121 3.69 8.60 -4.74
N LEU A 122 4.55 7.84 -5.41
CA LEU A 122 5.74 8.35 -6.07
C LEU A 122 5.39 9.29 -7.23
N PHE A 123 4.39 8.92 -8.04
CA PHE A 123 3.87 9.77 -9.10
C PHE A 123 3.30 11.08 -8.55
N MET A 124 2.44 11.00 -7.52
CA MET A 124 1.83 12.17 -6.90
C MET A 124 2.86 13.06 -6.21
N LEU A 125 3.86 12.47 -5.54
CA LEU A 125 4.96 13.21 -4.93
C LEU A 125 5.80 13.92 -6.00
N GLY A 126 6.18 13.21 -7.07
CA GLY A 126 6.93 13.79 -8.19
C GLY A 126 6.17 14.92 -8.89
N ALA A 127 4.85 14.83 -8.99
CA ALA A 127 4.01 15.90 -9.52
C ALA A 127 3.85 17.09 -8.55
N THR A 128 3.89 16.86 -7.24
CA THR A 128 3.63 17.90 -6.24
C THR A 128 4.89 18.62 -5.76
N VAL A 129 6.05 17.96 -5.73
CA VAL A 129 7.33 18.57 -5.33
C VAL A 129 7.65 19.84 -6.13
N PRO A 130 7.58 19.87 -7.47
CA PRO A 130 7.84 21.09 -8.23
C PRO A 130 6.86 22.22 -7.93
N VAL A 131 5.61 21.89 -7.59
CA VAL A 131 4.59 22.88 -7.22
C VAL A 131 4.91 23.48 -5.85
N ILE A 132 5.34 22.64 -4.89
CA ILE A 132 5.72 23.10 -3.55
C ILE A 132 6.84 24.14 -3.65
N LEU A 133 7.76 24.01 -4.62
CA LEU A 133 8.81 25.01 -4.84
C LEU A 133 8.28 26.41 -5.17
N LEU A 134 7.06 26.51 -5.70
CA LEU A 134 6.37 27.77 -5.99
C LEU A 134 5.55 28.29 -4.80
N GLY A 135 5.48 27.53 -3.71
CA GLY A 135 4.70 27.86 -2.52
C GLY A 135 5.33 28.94 -1.62
N THR A 136 4.61 29.24 -0.56
CA THR A 136 5.01 30.11 0.54
C THR A 136 5.97 29.40 1.50
N ARG A 137 6.68 30.15 2.33
CA ARG A 137 7.55 29.58 3.38
C ARG A 137 6.80 28.64 4.34
N LEU A 138 5.54 28.94 4.63
CA LEU A 138 4.72 28.11 5.52
C LEU A 138 4.46 26.72 4.89
N GLU A 139 4.11 26.68 3.61
CA GLU A 139 3.87 25.43 2.88
C GLU A 139 5.13 24.60 2.73
N TRP A 140 6.28 25.24 2.52
CA TRP A 140 7.59 24.58 2.55
C TRP A 140 7.86 23.94 3.91
N ASN A 141 7.69 24.70 5.00
CA ASN A 141 7.93 24.20 6.35
C ASN A 141 7.06 22.98 6.68
N PHE A 142 5.77 23.03 6.37
CA PHE A 142 4.87 21.89 6.57
C PHE A 142 5.19 20.71 5.64
N SER A 143 5.56 20.96 4.39
CA SER A 143 5.96 19.90 3.47
C SER A 143 7.22 19.17 3.96
N ILE A 144 8.23 19.92 4.39
CA ILE A 144 9.45 19.36 4.98
C ILE A 144 9.11 18.58 6.25
N PHE A 145 8.30 19.14 7.15
CA PHE A 145 7.87 18.47 8.37
C PHE A 145 7.18 17.13 8.08
N PHE A 146 6.23 17.09 7.15
CA PHE A 146 5.57 15.84 6.78
C PHE A 146 6.51 14.84 6.09
N LEU A 147 7.41 15.31 5.22
CA LEU A 147 8.44 14.45 4.63
C LEU A 147 9.38 13.88 5.69
N THR A 148 9.74 14.65 6.72
CA THR A 148 10.51 14.18 7.86
C THR A 148 9.75 13.12 8.66
N ILE A 149 8.45 13.31 8.92
CA ILE A 149 7.61 12.28 9.57
C ILE A 149 7.61 11.00 8.73
N TRP A 150 7.32 11.11 7.43
CA TRP A 150 7.31 9.96 6.54
C TRP A 150 8.66 9.22 6.56
N PHE A 151 9.77 9.94 6.40
CA PHE A 151 11.11 9.35 6.40
C PHE A 151 11.45 8.72 7.75
N ALA A 152 11.13 9.38 8.86
CA ALA A 152 11.33 8.84 10.21
C ALA A 152 10.54 7.54 10.41
N THR A 153 9.29 7.46 9.94
CA THR A 153 8.50 6.22 10.02
C THR A 153 9.08 5.09 9.16
N LEU A 154 9.63 5.40 7.98
CA LEU A 154 10.30 4.44 7.11
C LEU A 154 11.57 3.89 7.77
N VAL A 155 12.40 4.77 8.31
CA VAL A 155 13.63 4.42 9.04
C VAL A 155 13.29 3.58 10.28
N TYR A 156 12.26 3.98 11.02
CA TYR A 156 11.77 3.23 12.17
C TYR A 156 11.36 1.80 11.77
N ASP A 157 10.56 1.64 10.72
CA ASP A 157 10.12 0.33 10.25
C ASP A 157 11.29 -0.52 9.72
N TRP A 158 12.30 0.10 9.11
CA TRP A 158 13.52 -0.57 8.68
C TRP A 158 14.29 -1.16 9.88
N PHE A 159 14.57 -0.34 10.90
CA PHE A 159 15.32 -0.78 12.09
C PHE A 159 14.59 -1.84 12.91
N HIS A 160 13.26 -1.82 12.90
CA HIS A 160 12.44 -2.80 13.64
C HIS A 160 12.03 -4.00 12.78
N GLY A 161 12.51 -4.11 11.54
CA GLY A 161 12.20 -5.23 10.63
C GLY A 161 10.73 -5.29 10.18
N ARG A 162 9.96 -4.22 10.37
CA ARG A 162 8.52 -4.14 10.05
C ARG A 162 8.23 -4.06 8.56
N LEU A 163 9.24 -3.79 7.74
CA LEU A 163 9.12 -3.85 6.27
C LEU A 163 8.90 -5.28 5.77
N GLN A 164 9.36 -6.29 6.50
CA GLN A 164 9.09 -7.70 6.22
C GLN A 164 7.99 -8.21 7.16
N GLN A 165 6.74 -7.84 6.85
CA GLN A 165 5.61 -8.04 7.77
C GLN A 165 5.42 -9.50 8.18
N THR A 166 5.58 -10.44 7.25
CA THR A 166 5.46 -11.88 7.54
C THR A 166 6.51 -12.35 8.55
N ARG A 167 7.77 -11.94 8.40
CA ARG A 167 8.84 -12.28 9.36
C ARG A 167 8.59 -11.65 10.71
N TRP A 168 8.20 -10.37 10.72
CA TRP A 168 7.92 -9.66 11.94
C TRP A 168 6.78 -10.33 12.73
N LEU A 169 5.68 -10.67 12.07
CA LEU A 169 4.55 -11.37 12.69
C LEU A 169 4.94 -12.76 13.21
N ALA A 170 5.73 -13.53 12.45
CA ALA A 170 6.21 -14.83 12.87
C ALA A 170 7.12 -14.74 14.11
N ALA A 171 8.00 -13.73 14.18
CA ALA A 171 8.87 -13.48 15.32
C ALA A 171 8.08 -13.12 16.60
N HIS A 172 6.86 -12.57 16.44
CA HIS A 172 5.97 -12.22 17.55
C HIS A 172 4.89 -13.29 17.80
N GLY A 173 5.04 -14.50 17.24
CA GLY A 173 4.14 -15.63 17.50
C GLY A 173 2.78 -15.54 16.81
N ILE A 174 2.59 -14.61 15.87
CA ILE A 174 1.32 -14.40 15.16
C ILE A 174 1.34 -15.22 13.86
N TYR A 175 0.94 -16.49 13.93
CA TYR A 175 0.93 -17.42 12.80
C TYR A 175 -0.43 -17.47 12.08
N LEU A 176 -0.66 -16.62 11.08
CA LEU A 176 -1.98 -16.56 10.41
C LEU A 176 -2.17 -17.52 9.23
N PHE A 177 -1.11 -17.84 8.49
CA PHE A 177 -1.22 -18.69 7.29
C PHE A 177 -1.30 -20.19 7.58
N LEU A 178 -0.84 -20.62 8.76
CA LEU A 178 -0.99 -22.02 9.19
C LEU A 178 -2.44 -22.33 9.54
N CYS A 179 -3.13 -21.45 10.26
CA CYS A 179 -4.45 -21.76 10.79
C CYS A 179 -5.53 -22.01 9.71
N ARG A 180 -5.54 -21.32 8.56
CA ARG A 180 -6.56 -21.52 7.50
C ARG A 180 -6.27 -22.77 6.64
N ARG A 181 -5.00 -23.08 6.38
CA ARG A 181 -4.57 -24.27 5.62
C ARG A 181 -4.61 -25.53 6.48
N GLU A 182 -4.25 -25.42 7.76
CA GLU A 182 -4.43 -26.46 8.78
C GLU A 182 -5.90 -26.70 9.03
N ARG A 183 -6.75 -25.69 9.26
CA ARG A 183 -8.21 -25.91 9.37
C ARG A 183 -8.80 -26.60 8.13
N ARG A 184 -8.30 -26.31 6.92
CA ARG A 184 -8.71 -27.04 5.70
C ARG A 184 -8.20 -28.49 5.69
N ARG A 185 -6.97 -28.75 6.13
CA ARG A 185 -6.42 -30.11 6.27
C ARG A 185 -7.13 -30.90 7.36
N GLU A 186 -7.46 -30.27 8.48
CA GLU A 186 -8.17 -30.84 9.62
C GLU A 186 -9.62 -31.15 9.28
N ARG A 187 -10.32 -30.25 8.56
CA ARG A 187 -11.64 -30.55 7.97
C ARG A 187 -11.60 -31.72 6.99
N ARG A 188 -10.54 -31.85 6.17
CA ARG A 188 -10.35 -33.01 5.28
C ARG A 188 -10.07 -34.29 6.07
N ARG A 189 -9.27 -34.24 7.14
CA ARG A 189 -9.04 -35.38 8.04
C ARG A 189 -10.32 -35.82 8.75
N ARG A 190 -11.10 -34.88 9.31
CA ARG A 190 -12.40 -35.17 9.93
C ARG A 190 -13.41 -35.77 8.93
N ARG A 191 -13.46 -35.28 7.68
CA ARG A 191 -14.30 -35.90 6.64
C ARG A 191 -13.87 -37.33 6.29
N ARG A 192 -12.56 -37.63 6.31
CA ARG A 192 -12.07 -39.00 6.10
C ARG A 192 -12.32 -39.92 7.29
N SER A 193 -12.30 -39.43 8.52
CA SER A 193 -12.61 -40.25 9.71
C SER A 193 -14.10 -40.53 9.86
N VAL A 194 -14.98 -39.64 9.40
CA VAL A 194 -16.45 -39.86 9.39
C VAL A 194 -16.87 -40.79 8.25
N GLY A 195 -16.18 -40.78 7.10
CA GLY A 195 -16.44 -41.69 5.98
C GLY A 195 -15.92 -43.13 6.15
N PHE A 196 -15.31 -43.47 7.30
CA PHE A 196 -14.79 -44.81 7.58
C PHE A 196 -15.75 -45.66 8.45
N PHE A 197 -16.91 -45.12 8.82
CA PHE A 197 -17.88 -45.78 9.72
C PHE A 197 -19.17 -46.28 9.04
N ASP A 198 -19.25 -46.29 7.70
CA ASP A 198 -20.43 -46.77 6.94
C ASP A 198 -20.19 -48.11 6.22
N GLY A 199 -19.22 -48.91 6.68
CA GLY A 199 -18.85 -50.20 6.06
C GLY A 199 -19.03 -51.40 6.99
N GLY A 200 -20.08 -51.43 7.81
CA GLY A 200 -20.42 -52.58 8.65
C GLY A 200 -21.50 -53.45 8.01
N PHE A 201 -21.17 -54.24 6.99
CA PHE A 201 -22.05 -55.31 6.51
C PHE A 201 -21.77 -56.56 7.34
N PHE A 202 -22.73 -56.94 8.19
CA PHE A 202 -22.76 -58.19 8.93
C PHE A 202 -22.98 -59.35 7.96
N ASP A 203 -22.04 -60.30 7.89
CA ASP A 203 -22.29 -61.62 7.31
C ASP A 203 -22.98 -62.50 8.35
N ILE A 204 -24.20 -62.98 8.02
CA ILE A 204 -24.94 -64.00 8.78
C ILE A 204 -24.76 -65.34 8.03
N PRO A 205 -24.37 -66.43 8.71
CA PRO A 205 -24.14 -67.72 8.07
C PRO A 205 -25.46 -68.48 7.86
N TYR A 206 -25.56 -69.18 6.72
CA TYR A 206 -26.42 -70.35 6.52
C TYR A 206 -25.56 -71.49 5.99
#